data_AF-A0A1G5SWA2-F1
#
_entry.id   AF-A0A1G5SWA2-F1
#
_cell.length_a   1.000
_cell.length_b   1.000
_cell.length_c   1.000
_cell.angle_alpha   90.00
_cell.angle_beta   90.00
_cell.angle_gamma   90.00
#
_symmetry.space_group_name_H-M   'P 1'
#
loop_
_entity.id
_entity.type
_entity.pdbx_description
1 polymer ?
#
loop_
_entity_poly.entity_id
_entity_poly.type
_entity_poly.pdbx_seq_one_letter_code
_entity_poly.pdbx_strand_id
1 'polypeptide(L)'
;MKLILLAAALAGLTGLGIFMVPVSSSSVFAGVESPPAKTDGITGRQAQQQQQARGAYLAQAGNCMGCHTAQGGRPYAGGHVLDTSIGTFITPNITPDPETGIGLWNEENFWRALHDGKARDGSPLYPAFPYTEYTKITREDSNAIFAYLQSLPPAQQRNRPNQIRFPFNLRPLIYIWRAIYFEQGVYRADNAKSDEWNRGAYLVQGLGHCNACHTTRNPFGASTGELFGGGQLMGSNWYAPSLTSLQEASTSDWAVEDIVELLRTGSSSRAITTGPMADVISQSLQYLTKEDAYAMATYLKSLPETGPRSRGIAPALTEEVDTLLRQGGEIYETHCQDCHGNLGQGAPGTYPALAGNRGITLASPINAIRSILNGGYAPVIASNPRPYGMPPFAQILRDEEVALVLSYIRNAWGNRGTLVTAAQVDRSRKGAQ
;
A
#
# COMPACT_ATOMS: atom_id res chain seq x y z
N MET A 1 -13.57 -4.11 -28.37
CA MET A 1 -14.45 -4.41 -29.53
C MET A 1 -15.05 -5.81 -29.34
N LYS A 2 -16.14 -5.92 -28.58
CA LYS A 2 -16.99 -7.12 -28.54
C LYS A 2 -18.43 -6.64 -28.35
N LEU A 3 -19.20 -6.84 -29.41
CA LEU A 3 -20.62 -6.55 -29.55
C LEU A 3 -21.34 -7.90 -29.67
N ILE A 4 -22.47 -8.00 -28.94
CA ILE A 4 -23.70 -8.74 -29.28
C ILE A 4 -23.66 -10.28 -29.19
N LEU A 5 -24.52 -10.83 -28.31
CA LEU A 5 -25.69 -11.63 -28.72
C LEU A 5 -26.61 -11.94 -27.51
N LEU A 6 -27.81 -11.37 -27.55
CA LEU A 6 -29.02 -11.79 -26.84
C LEU A 6 -29.75 -12.84 -27.71
N ALA A 7 -30.37 -13.85 -27.11
CA ALA A 7 -31.72 -14.33 -27.47
C ALA A 7 -32.23 -15.37 -26.46
N ALA A 8 -33.52 -15.24 -26.11
CA ALA A 8 -34.29 -16.07 -25.18
C ALA A 8 -35.21 -17.05 -25.93
N ALA A 9 -35.70 -18.10 -25.25
CA ALA A 9 -37.00 -18.72 -25.54
C ALA A 9 -37.55 -19.55 -24.36
N LEU A 10 -38.86 -19.41 -24.14
CA LEU A 10 -39.73 -19.96 -23.10
C LEU A 10 -40.38 -21.30 -23.53
N ALA A 11 -40.88 -22.07 -22.54
CA ALA A 11 -42.10 -22.92 -22.50
C ALA A 11 -41.81 -24.24 -21.74
N GLY A 12 -42.67 -24.84 -20.91
CA GLY A 12 -44.05 -24.57 -20.49
C GLY A 12 -44.44 -25.56 -19.35
N LEU A 13 -45.48 -25.23 -18.61
CA LEU A 13 -46.08 -26.01 -17.51
C LEU A 13 -46.93 -27.19 -18.03
N THR A 14 -47.04 -28.26 -17.22
CA THR A 14 -48.30 -28.86 -16.69
C THR A 14 -48.10 -30.33 -16.24
N GLY A 15 -48.77 -30.75 -15.16
CA GLY A 15 -49.05 -32.18 -14.90
C GLY A 15 -49.07 -32.64 -13.44
N LEU A 16 -50.27 -32.86 -12.90
CA LEU A 16 -50.66 -33.25 -11.52
C LEU A 16 -50.61 -34.77 -11.26
N GLY A 17 -50.56 -35.18 -9.97
CA GLY A 17 -51.14 -36.45 -9.44
C GLY A 17 -50.17 -37.31 -8.60
N ILE A 18 -50.18 -37.32 -7.26
CA ILE A 18 -51.11 -37.90 -6.25
C ILE A 18 -50.70 -39.29 -5.71
N PHE A 19 -50.36 -39.29 -4.40
CA PHE A 19 -50.60 -40.26 -3.31
C PHE A 19 -49.90 -41.64 -3.19
N MET A 20 -49.21 -41.83 -2.03
CA MET A 20 -49.49 -42.74 -0.90
C MET A 20 -48.23 -43.35 -0.23
N VAL A 21 -48.36 -43.61 1.07
CA VAL A 21 -47.35 -43.62 2.16
C VAL A 21 -46.99 -45.09 2.59
N PRO A 22 -46.35 -45.36 3.75
CA PRO A 22 -44.94 -45.75 3.98
C PRO A 22 -44.74 -47.24 4.39
N VAL A 23 -43.48 -47.69 4.50
CA VAL A 23 -43.11 -48.80 5.40
C VAL A 23 -41.79 -48.50 6.12
N SER A 24 -41.86 -48.56 7.44
CA SER A 24 -40.77 -48.46 8.40
C SER A 24 -40.05 -49.80 8.57
N SER A 25 -38.76 -49.78 8.84
CA SER A 25 -38.11 -50.81 9.67
C SER A 25 -36.86 -50.27 10.35
N SER A 26 -36.87 -50.46 11.67
CA SER A 26 -35.96 -49.94 12.69
C SER A 26 -34.59 -50.62 12.69
N SER A 27 -33.58 -49.94 13.18
CA SER A 27 -32.41 -50.55 13.81
C SER A 27 -31.88 -49.62 14.90
N VAL A 28 -32.16 -49.99 16.14
CA VAL A 28 -31.75 -49.33 17.39
C VAL A 28 -30.33 -49.76 17.71
N PHE A 29 -29.42 -48.81 17.86
CA PHE A 29 -28.19 -48.97 18.64
C PHE A 29 -28.17 -47.89 19.70
N ALA A 30 -28.34 -48.31 20.96
CA ALA A 30 -28.08 -47.50 22.14
C ALA A 30 -26.60 -47.64 22.52
N GLY A 31 -25.92 -46.54 22.78
CA GLY A 31 -24.51 -46.53 23.19
C GLY A 31 -23.99 -45.16 23.59
N VAL A 32 -24.14 -44.86 24.89
CA VAL A 32 -23.32 -43.94 25.71
C VAL A 32 -23.38 -42.45 25.37
N GLU A 33 -24.33 -41.75 25.99
CA GLU A 33 -24.31 -40.29 26.16
C GLU A 33 -23.17 -39.91 27.12
N SER A 34 -22.12 -39.30 26.55
CA SER A 34 -21.19 -38.48 27.33
C SER A 34 -21.94 -37.21 27.75
N PRO A 35 -21.80 -36.72 29.00
CA PRO A 35 -22.48 -35.49 29.39
C PRO A 35 -22.02 -34.37 28.46
N PRO A 36 -22.94 -33.49 27.98
CA PRO A 36 -22.54 -32.38 27.14
C PRO A 36 -21.51 -31.56 27.91
N ALA A 37 -20.31 -31.50 27.36
CA ALA A 37 -19.30 -30.56 27.80
C ALA A 37 -19.96 -29.18 27.81
N LYS A 38 -19.93 -28.51 28.97
CA LYS A 38 -20.35 -27.13 29.10
C LYS A 38 -19.51 -26.32 28.12
N THR A 39 -20.07 -26.02 26.95
CA THR A 39 -19.64 -24.90 26.13
C THR A 39 -20.04 -23.67 26.91
N ASP A 40 -19.14 -23.22 27.78
CA ASP A 40 -19.26 -21.91 28.41
C ASP A 40 -19.38 -20.89 27.29
N GLY A 41 -20.61 -20.43 27.08
CA GLY A 41 -20.96 -19.51 26.02
C GLY A 41 -20.12 -18.25 26.16
N ILE A 42 -19.42 -17.88 25.09
CA ILE A 42 -18.84 -16.55 24.94
C ILE A 42 -19.97 -15.57 25.22
N THR A 43 -19.91 -14.88 26.36
CA THR A 43 -20.92 -13.89 26.73
C THR A 43 -20.97 -12.81 25.63
N GLY A 44 -22.14 -12.22 25.35
CA GLY A 44 -22.27 -11.23 24.27
C GLY A 44 -21.26 -10.06 24.35
N ARG A 45 -20.82 -9.71 25.57
CA ARG A 45 -19.75 -8.73 25.82
C ARG A 45 -18.38 -9.22 25.35
N GLN A 46 -18.03 -10.49 25.59
CA GLN A 46 -16.76 -11.08 25.13
C GLN A 46 -16.71 -11.16 23.60
N ALA A 47 -17.81 -11.55 22.96
CA ALA A 47 -17.91 -11.57 21.50
C ALA A 47 -17.71 -10.17 20.89
N GLN A 48 -18.35 -9.14 21.46
CA GLN A 48 -18.17 -7.75 21.04
C GLN A 48 -16.73 -7.26 21.22
N GLN A 49 -16.10 -7.57 22.35
CA GLN A 49 -14.70 -7.21 22.61
C GLN A 49 -13.75 -7.90 21.61
N GLN A 50 -13.98 -9.17 21.28
CA GLN A 50 -13.18 -9.88 20.29
C GLN A 50 -13.35 -9.29 18.89
N GLN A 51 -14.58 -8.91 18.52
CA GLN A 51 -14.86 -8.24 17.25
C GLN A 51 -14.16 -6.87 17.18
N GLN A 52 -14.20 -6.08 18.24
CA GLN A 52 -13.51 -4.79 18.32
C GLN A 52 -11.98 -4.95 18.29
N ALA A 53 -11.42 -5.96 18.96
CA ALA A 53 -9.99 -6.25 18.92
C ALA A 53 -9.53 -6.63 17.51
N ARG A 54 -10.31 -7.46 16.81
CA ARG A 54 -10.08 -7.78 15.39
C ARG A 54 -10.18 -6.53 14.52
N GLY A 55 -11.18 -5.68 14.76
CA GLY A 55 -11.35 -4.40 14.07
C GLY A 55 -10.17 -3.45 14.26
N ALA A 56 -9.67 -3.33 15.48
CA ALA A 56 -8.50 -2.52 15.82
C ALA A 56 -7.26 -2.99 15.05
N TYR A 57 -7.03 -4.31 15.04
CA TYR A 57 -5.93 -4.92 14.31
C TYR A 57 -6.02 -4.65 12.81
N LEU A 58 -7.20 -4.85 12.21
CA LEU A 58 -7.40 -4.66 10.77
C LEU A 58 -7.37 -3.18 10.36
N ALA A 59 -7.88 -2.27 11.20
CA ALA A 59 -7.77 -0.84 10.99
C ALA A 59 -6.30 -0.36 11.04
N GLN A 60 -5.48 -0.99 11.89
CA GLN A 60 -4.05 -0.75 11.95
C GLN A 60 -3.34 -1.31 10.71
N ALA A 61 -3.61 -2.57 10.35
CA ALA A 61 -3.02 -3.22 9.18
C ALA A 61 -3.40 -2.49 7.87
N GLY A 62 -4.62 -1.98 7.76
CA GLY A 62 -5.08 -1.17 6.64
C GLY A 62 -4.66 0.31 6.67
N ASN A 63 -3.82 0.70 7.65
CA ASN A 63 -3.33 2.05 7.87
C ASN A 63 -4.42 3.14 7.93
N CYS A 64 -5.60 2.83 8.48
CA CYS A 64 -6.70 3.78 8.54
C CYS A 64 -6.31 5.06 9.31
N MET A 65 -5.56 4.91 10.40
CA MET A 65 -5.12 6.04 11.22
C MET A 65 -4.16 6.97 10.47
N GLY A 66 -3.26 6.43 9.64
CA GLY A 66 -2.29 7.20 8.87
C GLY A 66 -2.95 8.19 7.90
N CYS A 67 -4.03 7.76 7.25
CA CYS A 67 -4.82 8.64 6.39
C CYS A 67 -5.80 9.50 7.20
N HIS A 68 -6.45 8.98 8.23
CA HIS A 68 -7.51 9.70 8.95
C HIS A 68 -7.02 10.50 10.16
N THR A 69 -5.77 10.96 10.16
CA THR A 69 -5.23 11.80 11.25
C THR A 69 -4.36 12.91 10.68
N ALA A 70 -4.70 14.17 10.95
CA ALA A 70 -3.82 15.30 10.64
C ALA A 70 -2.55 15.25 11.51
N GLN A 71 -1.45 15.86 11.05
CA GLN A 71 -0.23 15.97 11.85
C GLN A 71 -0.52 16.73 13.17
N GLY A 72 -0.20 16.11 14.31
CA GLY A 72 -0.54 16.64 15.63
C GLY A 72 -2.03 16.65 15.97
N GLY A 73 -2.87 16.06 15.11
CA GLY A 73 -4.32 15.97 15.28
C GLY A 73 -4.75 14.82 16.19
N ARG A 74 -6.06 14.77 16.47
CA ARG A 74 -6.66 13.65 17.21
C ARG A 74 -6.71 12.40 16.31
N PRO A 75 -6.36 11.20 16.82
CA PRO A 75 -6.44 9.97 16.03
C PRO A 75 -7.81 9.79 15.38
N TYR A 76 -7.83 9.41 14.10
CA TYR A 76 -9.03 9.15 13.31
C TYR A 76 -9.96 10.36 13.05
N ALA A 77 -9.61 11.55 13.53
CA ALA A 77 -10.43 12.76 13.38
C ALA A 77 -10.33 13.44 12.01
N GLY A 78 -9.61 12.85 11.06
CA GLY A 78 -9.42 13.35 9.71
C GLY A 78 -8.49 14.56 9.63
N GLY A 79 -8.55 15.25 8.49
CA GLY A 79 -7.80 16.47 8.22
C GLY A 79 -6.40 16.25 7.64
N HIS A 80 -6.01 15.00 7.34
CA HIS A 80 -4.79 14.75 6.59
C HIS A 80 -4.96 15.27 5.15
N VAL A 81 -3.91 15.91 4.63
CA VAL A 81 -3.93 16.54 3.31
C VAL A 81 -3.09 15.70 2.36
N LEU A 82 -3.74 15.14 1.34
CA LEU A 82 -3.12 14.39 0.26
C LEU A 82 -3.10 15.26 -0.99
N ASP A 83 -1.93 15.76 -1.35
CA ASP A 83 -1.78 16.50 -2.60
C ASP A 83 -1.53 15.53 -3.76
N THR A 84 -2.30 15.69 -4.83
CA THR A 84 -2.24 14.84 -6.02
C THR A 84 -2.15 15.71 -7.27
N SER A 85 -1.73 15.13 -8.41
CA SER A 85 -1.70 15.87 -9.68
C SER A 85 -3.08 16.37 -10.14
N ILE A 86 -4.17 15.77 -9.65
CA ILE A 86 -5.55 16.15 -9.98
C ILE A 86 -6.20 17.07 -8.95
N GLY A 87 -5.47 17.43 -7.88
CA GLY A 87 -5.94 18.30 -6.80
C GLY A 87 -5.68 17.73 -5.41
N THR A 88 -6.20 18.40 -4.41
CA THR A 88 -5.92 18.10 -3.01
C THR A 88 -7.10 17.41 -2.35
N PHE A 89 -6.87 16.21 -1.79
CA PHE A 89 -7.85 15.49 -0.99
C PHE A 89 -7.61 15.75 0.50
N ILE A 90 -8.69 15.94 1.26
CA ILE A 90 -8.64 16.11 2.70
C ILE A 90 -9.44 14.96 3.32
N THR A 91 -8.78 14.15 4.15
CA THR A 91 -9.41 12.95 4.70
C THR A 91 -10.48 13.30 5.73
N PRO A 92 -11.62 12.59 5.74
CA PRO A 92 -12.70 12.88 6.67
C PRO A 92 -12.41 12.32 8.06
N ASN A 93 -13.13 12.84 9.05
CA ASN A 93 -13.25 12.28 10.39
C ASN A 93 -14.02 10.95 10.35
N ILE A 94 -13.45 9.89 10.90
CA ILE A 94 -14.06 8.55 11.00
C ILE A 94 -14.23 8.09 12.46
N THR A 95 -14.19 9.02 13.42
CA THR A 95 -14.62 8.78 14.81
C THR A 95 -16.15 8.65 14.90
N PRO A 96 -16.73 8.15 16.00
CA PRO A 96 -18.18 8.01 16.14
C PRO A 96 -18.90 9.33 16.46
N ASP A 97 -18.26 10.47 16.20
CA ASP A 97 -18.93 11.76 16.31
C ASP A 97 -20.15 11.81 15.34
N PRO A 98 -21.36 12.15 15.82
CA PRO A 98 -22.57 12.08 15.01
C PRO A 98 -22.69 13.20 13.98
N GLU A 99 -22.04 14.34 14.21
CA GLU A 99 -22.14 15.51 13.33
C GLU A 99 -21.07 15.53 12.24
N THR A 100 -19.83 15.21 12.62
CA THR A 100 -18.65 15.37 11.76
C THR A 100 -17.98 14.05 11.39
N GLY A 101 -18.26 12.98 12.14
CA GLY A 101 -17.70 11.64 11.94
C GLY A 101 -18.68 10.64 11.32
N ILE A 102 -18.49 9.37 11.65
CA ILE A 102 -19.32 8.25 11.18
C ILE A 102 -20.33 7.77 12.24
N GLY A 103 -20.61 8.55 13.29
CA GLY A 103 -21.50 8.13 14.39
C GLY A 103 -22.93 7.78 13.98
N LEU A 104 -23.41 8.36 12.88
CA LEU A 104 -24.74 8.08 12.33
C LEU A 104 -24.72 7.07 11.17
N TRP A 105 -23.58 6.44 10.90
CA TRP A 105 -23.48 5.36 9.91
C TRP A 105 -23.95 4.05 10.54
N ASN A 106 -24.29 3.09 9.69
CA ASN A 106 -24.54 1.71 10.09
C ASN A 106 -23.55 0.81 9.33
N GLU A 107 -23.54 -0.49 9.66
CA GLU A 107 -22.64 -1.46 9.03
C GLU A 107 -22.77 -1.49 7.51
N GLU A 108 -23.99 -1.31 6.97
CA GLU A 108 -24.22 -1.32 5.53
C GLU A 108 -23.64 -0.08 4.84
N ASN A 109 -23.74 1.10 5.46
CA ASN A 109 -23.11 2.31 4.95
C ASN A 109 -21.59 2.17 4.92
N PHE A 110 -21.01 1.58 5.97
CA PHE A 110 -19.57 1.35 6.05
C PHE A 110 -19.10 0.30 5.03
N TRP A 111 -19.83 -0.82 4.91
CA TRP A 111 -19.61 -1.83 3.90
C TRP A 111 -19.65 -1.24 2.50
N ARG A 112 -20.68 -0.46 2.15
CA ARG A 112 -20.78 0.20 0.84
C ARG A 112 -19.66 1.20 0.57
N ALA A 113 -19.14 1.87 1.60
CA ALA A 113 -17.99 2.74 1.41
C ALA A 113 -16.76 1.92 1.00
N LEU A 114 -16.39 0.90 1.78
CA LEU A 114 -15.21 0.08 1.49
C LEU A 114 -15.37 -0.78 0.23
N HIS A 115 -16.55 -1.36 0.05
CA HIS A 115 -16.79 -2.40 -0.94
C HIS A 115 -17.29 -1.84 -2.28
N ASP A 116 -18.11 -0.80 -2.25
CA ASP A 116 -18.64 -0.16 -3.46
C ASP A 116 -17.97 1.19 -3.75
N GLY A 117 -17.25 1.82 -2.82
CA GLY A 117 -16.79 3.19 -2.99
C GLY A 117 -17.93 4.21 -2.99
N LYS A 118 -18.96 4.02 -2.16
CA LYS A 118 -20.11 4.93 -2.03
C LYS A 118 -20.17 5.55 -0.64
N ALA A 119 -20.36 6.86 -0.56
CA ALA A 119 -20.61 7.54 0.70
C ALA A 119 -21.99 7.16 1.29
N ARG A 120 -22.26 7.59 2.53
CA ARG A 120 -23.55 7.35 3.22
C ARG A 120 -24.75 7.82 2.40
N ASP A 121 -24.65 8.95 1.71
CA ASP A 121 -25.70 9.50 0.85
C ASP A 121 -25.83 8.79 -0.52
N GLY A 122 -24.96 7.80 -0.78
CA GLY A 122 -24.90 7.04 -2.03
C GLY A 122 -24.06 7.68 -3.13
N SER A 123 -23.51 8.88 -2.92
CA SER A 123 -22.61 9.51 -3.89
C SER A 123 -21.30 8.72 -4.02
N PRO A 124 -20.69 8.68 -5.22
CA PRO A 124 -19.45 7.95 -5.42
C PRO A 124 -18.28 8.69 -4.76
N LEU A 125 -17.44 7.91 -4.08
CA LEU A 125 -16.17 8.35 -3.53
C LEU A 125 -15.13 8.43 -4.66
N TYR A 126 -14.16 9.32 -4.49
CA TYR A 126 -12.97 9.34 -5.35
C TYR A 126 -12.06 8.16 -4.99
N PRO A 127 -11.36 7.54 -5.96
CA PRO A 127 -10.48 6.39 -5.73
C PRO A 127 -9.20 6.72 -4.94
N ALA A 128 -9.01 7.98 -4.52
CA ALA A 128 -8.07 8.35 -3.47
C ALA A 128 -8.41 7.66 -2.13
N PHE A 129 -9.69 7.37 -1.90
CA PHE A 129 -10.09 6.33 -0.95
C PHE A 129 -9.97 4.99 -1.67
N PRO A 130 -9.09 4.06 -1.25
CA PRO A 130 -8.69 2.89 -2.05
C PRO A 130 -9.74 1.77 -2.02
N TYR A 131 -10.99 2.10 -2.32
CA TYR A 131 -12.10 1.14 -2.42
C TYR A 131 -11.90 0.14 -3.57
N THR A 132 -11.05 0.47 -4.56
CA THR A 132 -10.62 -0.47 -5.61
C THR A 132 -9.87 -1.67 -5.05
N GLU A 133 -9.23 -1.51 -3.89
CA GLU A 133 -8.52 -2.55 -3.15
C GLU A 133 -9.39 -3.08 -2.00
N TYR A 134 -9.98 -2.18 -1.20
CA TYR A 134 -10.82 -2.56 -0.07
C TYR A 134 -12.05 -3.37 -0.47
N THR A 135 -12.48 -3.35 -1.73
CA THR A 135 -13.52 -4.28 -2.22
C THR A 135 -13.20 -5.75 -1.97
N LYS A 136 -11.92 -6.11 -1.79
CA LYS A 136 -11.48 -7.46 -1.48
C LYS A 136 -11.77 -7.92 -0.06
N ILE A 137 -12.06 -7.02 0.87
CA ILE A 137 -12.28 -7.38 2.28
C ILE A 137 -13.59 -8.15 2.47
N THR A 138 -13.63 -9.00 3.49
CA THR A 138 -14.84 -9.74 3.88
C THR A 138 -15.84 -8.84 4.61
N ARG A 139 -17.13 -9.22 4.61
CA ARG A 139 -18.17 -8.48 5.33
C ARG A 139 -17.90 -8.49 6.83
N GLU A 140 -17.40 -9.62 7.34
CA GLU A 140 -17.04 -9.83 8.73
C GLU A 140 -15.92 -8.88 9.16
N ASP A 141 -14.89 -8.72 8.33
CA ASP A 141 -13.78 -7.81 8.61
C ASP A 141 -14.20 -6.34 8.52
N SER A 142 -15.05 -5.99 7.55
CA SER A 142 -15.66 -4.65 7.48
C SER A 142 -16.46 -4.33 8.74
N ASN A 143 -17.30 -5.26 9.19
CA ASN A 143 -18.10 -5.08 10.40
C ASN A 143 -17.22 -5.00 11.66
N ALA A 144 -16.13 -5.77 11.73
CA ALA A 144 -15.17 -5.70 12.83
C ALA A 144 -14.50 -4.31 12.90
N ILE A 145 -13.99 -3.81 11.76
CA ILE A 145 -13.39 -2.47 11.68
C ILE A 145 -14.42 -1.41 12.09
N PHE A 146 -15.65 -1.49 11.59
CA PHE A 146 -16.71 -0.55 11.96
C PHE A 146 -16.99 -0.57 13.47
N ALA A 147 -17.12 -1.76 14.06
CA ALA A 147 -17.36 -1.91 15.50
C ALA A 147 -16.24 -1.30 16.36
N TYR A 148 -14.98 -1.41 15.89
CA TYR A 148 -13.83 -0.74 16.54
C TYR A 148 -13.89 0.78 16.38
N LEU A 149 -14.13 1.29 15.17
CA LEU A 149 -14.23 2.75 14.96
C LEU A 149 -15.38 3.35 15.78
N GLN A 150 -16.49 2.62 15.95
CA GLN A 150 -17.60 3.04 16.79
C GLN A 150 -17.30 3.02 18.29
N SER A 151 -16.24 2.33 18.74
CA SER A 151 -15.82 2.31 20.14
C SER A 151 -14.80 3.39 20.50
N LEU A 152 -14.29 4.14 19.51
CA LEU A 152 -13.32 5.21 19.73
C LEU A 152 -13.96 6.42 20.44
N PRO A 153 -13.15 7.26 21.12
CA PRO A 153 -13.63 8.55 21.59
C PRO A 153 -14.10 9.43 20.41
N PRO A 154 -15.30 10.02 20.47
CA PRO A 154 -15.76 10.93 19.43
C PRO A 154 -14.89 12.19 19.40
N ALA A 155 -14.54 12.66 18.19
CA ALA A 155 -13.86 13.92 18.00
C ALA A 155 -14.71 14.84 17.13
N GLN A 156 -15.06 16.02 17.62
CA GLN A 156 -15.73 17.05 16.81
C GLN A 156 -14.70 17.76 15.94
N GLN A 157 -14.56 17.31 14.70
CA GLN A 157 -13.66 17.91 13.72
C GLN A 157 -14.35 17.96 12.37
N ARG A 158 -14.72 19.17 11.94
CA ARG A 158 -15.45 19.37 10.68
C ARG A 158 -14.59 18.97 9.49
N ASN A 159 -15.19 18.16 8.61
CA ASN A 159 -14.58 17.77 7.35
C ASN A 159 -14.46 18.97 6.42
N ARG A 160 -13.26 19.17 5.86
CA ARG A 160 -13.02 20.19 4.83
C ARG A 160 -13.27 19.58 3.45
N PRO A 161 -13.84 20.33 2.50
CA PRO A 161 -14.06 19.82 1.16
C PRO A 161 -12.73 19.61 0.42
N ASN A 162 -12.69 18.59 -0.43
CA ASN A 162 -11.59 18.37 -1.36
C ASN A 162 -11.49 19.53 -2.36
N GLN A 163 -10.27 19.87 -2.78
CA GLN A 163 -9.98 20.89 -3.79
C GLN A 163 -9.51 20.21 -5.07
N ILE A 164 -10.46 19.67 -5.82
CA ILE A 164 -10.19 18.91 -7.05
C ILE A 164 -10.17 19.88 -8.24
N ARG A 165 -9.16 19.75 -9.10
CA ARG A 165 -8.98 20.60 -10.27
C ARG A 165 -9.94 20.18 -11.39
N PHE A 166 -10.40 21.13 -12.20
CA PHE A 166 -11.14 20.81 -13.43
C PHE A 166 -10.23 20.02 -14.39
N PRO A 167 -10.74 18.99 -15.10
CA PRO A 167 -12.15 18.55 -15.15
C PRO A 167 -12.54 17.49 -14.09
N PHE A 168 -11.62 17.05 -13.23
CA PHE A 168 -11.83 15.95 -12.27
C PHE A 168 -12.83 16.28 -11.15
N ASN A 169 -13.17 17.55 -10.95
CA ASN A 169 -14.21 17.99 -10.01
C ASN A 169 -15.64 17.67 -10.49
N LEU A 170 -15.83 17.33 -11.77
CA LEU A 170 -17.14 16.98 -12.32
C LEU A 170 -17.57 15.58 -11.87
N ARG A 171 -18.45 15.52 -10.86
CA ARG A 171 -18.94 14.25 -10.27
C ARG A 171 -19.46 13.21 -11.27
N PRO A 172 -20.18 13.56 -12.36
CA PRO A 172 -20.60 12.59 -13.36
C PRO A 172 -19.44 11.76 -13.97
N LEU A 173 -18.24 12.35 -14.08
CA LEU A 173 -17.07 11.65 -14.62
C LEU A 173 -16.63 10.48 -13.75
N ILE A 174 -16.91 10.51 -12.44
CA ILE A 174 -16.57 9.39 -11.55
C ILE A 174 -17.44 8.18 -11.83
N TYR A 175 -18.71 8.34 -12.23
CA TYR A 175 -19.53 7.21 -12.64
C TYR A 175 -18.97 6.55 -13.91
N ILE A 176 -18.53 7.34 -14.88
CA ILE A 176 -17.89 6.84 -16.11
C ILE A 176 -16.58 6.13 -15.76
N TRP A 177 -15.73 6.77 -14.95
CA TRP A 177 -14.47 6.18 -14.49
C TRP A 177 -14.69 4.81 -13.85
N ARG A 178 -15.68 4.70 -12.96
CA ARG A 178 -16.02 3.45 -12.27
C ARG A 178 -16.48 2.37 -13.23
N ALA A 179 -17.31 2.72 -14.22
CA ALA A 179 -17.78 1.76 -15.21
C ALA A 179 -16.65 1.16 -16.07
N ILE A 180 -15.53 1.87 -16.21
CA ILE A 180 -14.38 1.44 -17.01
C ILE A 180 -13.32 0.74 -16.15
N TYR A 181 -13.06 1.23 -14.94
CA TYR A 181 -11.85 0.87 -14.17
C TYR A 181 -12.12 0.18 -12.83
N PHE A 182 -13.37 0.07 -12.37
CA PHE A 182 -13.67 -0.54 -11.07
C PHE A 182 -14.31 -1.92 -11.22
N GLU A 183 -13.61 -2.94 -10.74
CA GLU A 183 -14.13 -4.30 -10.58
C GLU A 183 -14.40 -4.58 -9.10
N GLN A 184 -15.68 -4.65 -8.76
CA GLN A 184 -16.13 -4.97 -7.42
C GLN A 184 -16.00 -6.46 -7.13
N GLY A 185 -15.54 -6.82 -5.93
CA GLY A 185 -15.66 -8.20 -5.45
C GLY A 185 -14.72 -8.56 -4.32
N VAL A 186 -15.28 -9.29 -3.35
CA VAL A 186 -14.55 -9.87 -2.21
C VAL A 186 -13.48 -10.83 -2.73
N TYR A 187 -12.35 -10.89 -2.02
CA TYR A 187 -11.31 -11.85 -2.32
C TYR A 187 -11.87 -13.27 -2.34
N ARG A 188 -11.44 -14.06 -3.32
CA ARG A 188 -11.76 -15.48 -3.44
C ARG A 188 -10.47 -16.26 -3.34
N ALA A 189 -10.42 -17.19 -2.39
CA ALA A 189 -9.27 -18.05 -2.21
C ALA A 189 -9.02 -18.86 -3.49
N ASP A 190 -7.74 -18.96 -3.87
CA ASP A 190 -7.27 -19.85 -4.90
C ASP A 190 -7.09 -21.25 -4.27
N ASN A 191 -7.90 -22.21 -4.71
CA ASN A 191 -7.87 -23.60 -4.23
C ASN A 191 -6.57 -24.33 -4.59
N ALA A 192 -5.76 -23.81 -5.52
CA ALA A 192 -4.44 -24.35 -5.84
C ALA A 192 -3.33 -23.80 -4.92
N LYS A 193 -3.65 -22.93 -3.97
CA LYS A 193 -2.71 -22.27 -3.06
C LYS A 193 -3.02 -22.62 -1.60
N SER A 194 -2.02 -22.51 -0.74
CA SER A 194 -2.19 -22.74 0.70
C SER A 194 -3.02 -21.63 1.35
N ASP A 195 -3.58 -21.91 2.53
CA ASP A 195 -4.30 -20.92 3.33
C ASP A 195 -3.42 -19.72 3.69
N GLU A 196 -2.15 -19.97 4.02
CA GLU A 196 -1.15 -18.92 4.29
C GLU A 196 -0.97 -18.00 3.07
N TRP A 197 -0.84 -18.58 1.88
CA TRP A 197 -0.71 -17.79 0.65
C TRP A 197 -1.96 -16.96 0.38
N ASN A 198 -3.15 -17.56 0.53
CA ASN A 198 -4.43 -16.88 0.34
C ASN A 198 -4.62 -15.75 1.36
N ARG A 199 -4.18 -15.96 2.61
CA ARG A 199 -4.17 -14.92 3.65
C ARG A 199 -3.24 -13.75 3.28
N GLY A 200 -2.06 -14.05 2.77
CA GLY A 200 -1.12 -13.04 2.29
C GLY A 200 -1.68 -12.22 1.13
N ALA A 201 -2.24 -12.91 0.14
CA ALA A 201 -2.89 -12.30 -1.02
C ALA A 201 -4.05 -11.39 -0.61
N TYR A 202 -4.91 -11.84 0.31
CA TYR A 202 -6.01 -11.07 0.89
C TYR A 202 -5.53 -9.76 1.54
N LEU A 203 -4.47 -9.83 2.37
CA LEU A 203 -3.94 -8.67 3.06
C LEU A 203 -3.24 -7.71 2.10
N VAL A 204 -2.40 -8.21 1.19
CA VAL A 204 -1.62 -7.40 0.25
C VAL A 204 -2.51 -6.71 -0.79
N GLN A 205 -3.53 -7.38 -1.30
CA GLN A 205 -4.44 -6.82 -2.33
C GLN A 205 -5.66 -6.09 -1.73
N GLY A 206 -5.98 -6.35 -0.47
CA GLY A 206 -7.10 -5.76 0.25
C GLY A 206 -6.66 -4.59 1.14
N LEU A 207 -6.66 -4.79 2.46
CA LEU A 207 -6.39 -3.72 3.43
C LEU A 207 -4.99 -3.12 3.30
N GLY A 208 -3.97 -3.91 3.01
CA GLY A 208 -2.61 -3.42 2.77
C GLY A 208 -2.46 -2.67 1.44
N HIS A 209 -3.43 -2.83 0.52
CA HIS A 209 -3.57 -2.11 -0.75
C HIS A 209 -2.24 -1.87 -1.50
N CYS A 210 -1.33 -2.85 -1.48
CA CYS A 210 0.04 -2.65 -1.97
C CYS A 210 0.04 -2.32 -3.47
N ASN A 211 -0.91 -2.87 -4.21
CA ASN A 211 -1.11 -2.59 -5.63
C ASN A 211 -1.55 -1.15 -5.90
N ALA A 212 -2.11 -0.43 -4.91
CA ALA A 212 -2.52 0.96 -5.08
C ALA A 212 -1.31 1.90 -5.34
N CYS A 213 -0.15 1.55 -4.79
CA CYS A 213 1.13 2.25 -4.97
C CYS A 213 2.03 1.55 -5.98
N HIS A 214 2.15 0.22 -5.88
CA HIS A 214 3.06 -0.58 -6.71
C HIS A 214 2.48 -0.94 -8.08
N THR A 215 1.43 -0.28 -8.57
CA THR A 215 0.93 -0.48 -9.94
C THR A 215 0.92 0.85 -10.69
N THR A 216 1.35 0.86 -11.95
CA THR A 216 1.35 2.06 -12.77
C THR A 216 -0.07 2.62 -12.88
N ARG A 217 -0.23 3.94 -12.69
CA ARG A 217 -1.51 4.62 -12.91
C ARG A 217 -1.49 5.45 -14.19
N ASN A 218 -2.61 5.46 -14.89
CA ASN A 218 -2.80 6.36 -16.04
C ASN A 218 -3.09 7.80 -15.58
N PRO A 219 -3.14 8.79 -16.49
CA PRO A 219 -3.44 10.18 -16.14
C PRO A 219 -4.80 10.41 -15.45
N PHE A 220 -5.74 9.46 -15.54
CA PHE A 220 -7.03 9.49 -14.85
C PHE A 220 -7.00 8.83 -13.46
N GLY A 221 -5.81 8.42 -13.01
CA GLY A 221 -5.58 7.76 -11.73
C GLY A 221 -6.10 6.35 -11.60
N ALA A 222 -6.46 5.70 -12.71
CA ALA A 222 -6.75 4.27 -12.69
C ALA A 222 -5.47 3.44 -12.78
N SER A 223 -5.42 2.34 -12.03
CA SER A 223 -4.37 1.32 -12.17
C SER A 223 -4.43 0.72 -13.58
N THR A 224 -3.27 0.61 -14.23
CA THR A 224 -3.14 0.11 -15.60
C THR A 224 -1.92 -0.77 -15.74
N GLY A 225 -1.97 -1.70 -16.70
CA GLY A 225 -0.88 -2.65 -16.94
C GLY A 225 -0.88 -3.80 -15.94
N GLU A 226 0.29 -4.40 -15.75
CA GLU A 226 0.49 -5.53 -14.85
C GLU A 226 0.37 -5.11 -13.39
N LEU A 227 -0.40 -5.87 -12.61
CA LEU A 227 -0.52 -5.72 -11.16
C LEU A 227 0.87 -5.81 -10.53
N PHE A 228 1.18 -4.88 -9.62
CA PHE A 228 2.48 -4.78 -8.95
C PHE A 228 3.68 -4.41 -9.86
N GLY A 229 3.43 -3.93 -11.08
CA GLY A 229 4.48 -3.55 -12.02
C GLY A 229 5.26 -2.27 -11.68
N GLY A 230 5.01 -1.63 -10.54
CA GLY A 230 5.65 -0.39 -10.14
C GLY A 230 5.12 0.84 -10.89
N GLY A 231 5.51 2.03 -10.45
CA GLY A 231 5.07 3.28 -11.05
C GLY A 231 5.41 4.50 -10.22
N GLN A 232 5.40 5.67 -10.86
CA GLN A 232 5.47 6.93 -10.13
C GLN A 232 4.15 7.18 -9.41
N LEU A 233 4.22 7.53 -8.13
CA LEU A 233 3.06 7.85 -7.31
C LEU A 233 2.46 9.18 -7.76
N MET A 234 1.15 9.22 -7.96
CA MET A 234 0.49 10.42 -8.47
C MET A 234 0.57 11.58 -7.49
N GLY A 235 1.05 12.73 -7.98
CA GLY A 235 1.23 13.96 -7.20
C GLY A 235 2.22 13.85 -6.03
N SER A 236 3.06 12.82 -6.05
CA SER A 236 4.30 12.86 -5.29
C SER A 236 5.47 12.57 -6.24
N ASN A 237 6.63 13.12 -5.95
CA ASN A 237 7.84 12.82 -6.73
C ASN A 237 8.48 11.48 -6.25
N TRP A 238 7.68 10.54 -5.75
CA TRP A 238 8.15 9.22 -5.34
C TRP A 238 7.82 8.17 -6.40
N TYR A 239 8.71 7.21 -6.55
CA TYR A 239 8.55 6.03 -7.39
C TYR A 239 8.38 4.80 -6.50
N ALA A 240 7.27 4.09 -6.66
CA ALA A 240 7.05 2.78 -6.06
C ALA A 240 7.62 1.73 -7.01
N PRO A 241 8.73 1.04 -6.65
CA PRO A 241 9.35 0.10 -7.57
C PRO A 241 8.49 -1.15 -7.77
N SER A 242 8.63 -1.81 -8.90
CA SER A 242 7.92 -3.05 -9.24
C SER A 242 8.21 -4.15 -8.23
N LEU A 243 7.17 -4.85 -7.76
CA LEU A 243 7.31 -6.05 -6.92
C LEU A 243 7.44 -7.32 -7.76
N THR A 244 7.39 -7.21 -9.09
CA THR A 244 7.53 -8.32 -10.05
C THR A 244 8.80 -8.21 -10.89
N SER A 245 9.72 -7.29 -10.56
CA SER A 245 11.04 -7.17 -11.21
C SER A 245 12.17 -7.31 -10.19
N LEU A 246 13.05 -8.29 -10.37
CA LEU A 246 14.29 -8.52 -9.62
C LEU A 246 15.27 -7.36 -9.74
N GLN A 247 15.13 -6.54 -10.79
CA GLN A 247 15.93 -5.33 -10.94
C GLN A 247 15.38 -4.15 -10.12
N GLU A 248 14.20 -4.32 -9.52
CA GLU A 248 13.51 -3.33 -8.69
C GLU A 248 13.25 -3.86 -7.28
N ALA A 249 11.99 -4.02 -6.86
CA ALA A 249 11.59 -4.40 -5.51
C ALA A 249 11.03 -5.81 -5.39
N SER A 250 11.16 -6.66 -6.43
CA SER A 250 10.81 -8.09 -6.30
C SER A 250 11.58 -8.74 -5.15
N THR A 251 10.92 -9.74 -4.56
CA THR A 251 11.42 -10.54 -3.43
C THR A 251 11.40 -12.03 -3.75
N SER A 252 11.18 -12.40 -5.02
CA SER A 252 11.07 -13.80 -5.43
C SER A 252 12.36 -14.60 -5.14
N ASP A 253 13.52 -13.96 -5.16
CA ASP A 253 14.83 -14.55 -4.83
C ASP A 253 15.26 -14.42 -3.36
N TRP A 254 14.41 -13.87 -2.47
CA TRP A 254 14.76 -13.62 -1.06
C TRP A 254 14.38 -14.80 -0.15
N ALA A 255 15.05 -14.94 1.00
CA ALA A 255 14.50 -15.77 2.07
C ALA A 255 13.21 -15.13 2.60
N VAL A 256 12.24 -15.94 3.05
CA VAL A 256 10.97 -15.43 3.57
C VAL A 256 11.22 -14.54 4.81
N GLU A 257 12.21 -14.90 5.61
CA GLU A 257 12.63 -14.20 6.82
C GLU A 257 13.10 -12.77 6.52
N ASP A 258 13.88 -12.56 5.46
CA ASP A 258 14.32 -11.22 5.04
C ASP A 258 13.14 -10.32 4.63
N ILE A 259 12.10 -10.92 4.04
CA ILE A 259 10.88 -10.20 3.64
C ILE A 259 10.07 -9.84 4.90
N VAL A 260 9.92 -10.79 5.83
CA VAL A 260 9.25 -10.53 7.11
C VAL A 260 9.96 -9.44 7.91
N GLU A 261 11.30 -9.48 7.96
CA GLU A 261 12.10 -8.45 8.62
C GLU A 261 11.87 -7.07 7.99
N LEU A 262 11.91 -6.99 6.65
CA LEU A 262 11.65 -5.75 5.92
C LEU A 262 10.23 -5.23 6.17
N LEU A 263 9.20 -6.09 6.14
CA LEU A 263 7.81 -5.66 6.37
C LEU A 263 7.59 -5.15 7.79
N ARG A 264 8.24 -5.75 8.79
CA ARG A 264 8.02 -5.41 10.20
C ARG A 264 8.89 -4.28 10.73
N THR A 265 10.08 -4.09 10.14
CA THR A 265 11.07 -3.12 10.64
C THR A 265 11.46 -2.07 9.60
N GLY A 266 11.19 -2.36 8.32
CA GLY A 266 11.61 -1.53 7.20
C GLY A 266 13.09 -1.57 6.88
N SER A 267 13.83 -2.48 7.50
CA SER A 267 15.21 -2.79 7.15
C SER A 267 15.38 -4.30 7.10
N SER A 268 16.22 -4.76 6.18
CA SER A 268 16.74 -6.13 6.17
C SER A 268 18.18 -6.10 5.66
N SER A 269 18.82 -7.27 5.62
CA SER A 269 20.13 -7.44 5.00
C SER A 269 20.18 -6.97 3.53
N ARG A 270 19.02 -6.87 2.85
CA ARG A 270 18.93 -6.62 1.41
C ARG A 270 18.31 -5.28 1.01
N ALA A 271 17.55 -4.64 1.89
CA ALA A 271 16.97 -3.32 1.60
C ALA A 271 16.62 -2.53 2.86
N ILE A 272 16.48 -1.22 2.67
CA ILE A 272 15.88 -0.31 3.63
C ILE A 272 14.77 0.48 2.95
N THR A 273 13.64 0.64 3.64
CA THR A 273 12.53 1.46 3.18
C THR A 273 12.72 2.91 3.60
N THR A 274 12.25 3.83 2.75
CA THR A 274 12.30 5.27 2.99
C THR A 274 11.02 5.93 2.45
N GLY A 275 10.80 7.19 2.79
CA GLY A 275 9.66 7.97 2.27
C GLY A 275 8.30 7.33 2.62
N PRO A 276 7.34 7.29 1.68
CA PRO A 276 5.99 6.78 1.95
C PRO A 276 5.96 5.34 2.45
N MET A 277 6.89 4.49 2.00
CA MET A 277 6.95 3.11 2.47
C MET A 277 7.42 3.02 3.93
N ALA A 278 8.32 3.93 4.33
CA ALA A 278 8.73 4.00 5.73
C ALA A 278 7.58 4.45 6.65
N ASP A 279 6.72 5.35 6.16
CA ASP A 279 5.49 5.75 6.88
C ASP A 279 4.52 4.58 7.03
N VAL A 280 4.31 3.79 5.96
CA VAL A 280 3.45 2.59 5.99
C VAL A 280 3.95 1.57 7.02
N ILE A 281 5.26 1.36 7.13
CA ILE A 281 5.82 0.46 8.15
C ILE A 281 5.61 1.04 9.56
N SER A 282 5.94 2.32 9.74
CA SER A 282 5.83 3.01 11.02
C SER A 282 4.38 3.07 11.52
N GLN A 283 3.41 3.18 10.62
CA GLN A 283 2.01 3.39 10.99
C GLN A 283 1.15 2.14 10.90
N SER A 284 1.61 1.08 10.22
CA SER A 284 0.83 -0.14 9.99
C SER A 284 1.66 -1.42 10.17
N LEU A 285 2.60 -1.71 9.26
CA LEU A 285 3.11 -3.08 9.09
C LEU A 285 3.94 -3.59 10.28
N GLN A 286 4.56 -2.71 11.08
CA GLN A 286 5.28 -3.13 12.28
C GLN A 286 4.39 -3.83 13.32
N TYR A 287 3.08 -3.61 13.26
CA TYR A 287 2.08 -4.15 14.19
C TYR A 287 1.44 -5.46 13.72
N LEU A 288 1.86 -5.99 12.57
CA LEU A 288 1.37 -7.28 12.09
C LEU A 288 1.67 -8.41 13.08
N THR A 289 0.72 -9.34 13.18
CA THR A 289 0.99 -10.63 13.82
C THR A 289 2.12 -11.34 13.07
N LYS A 290 2.78 -12.31 13.73
CA LYS A 290 3.84 -13.06 13.06
C LYS A 290 3.25 -13.81 11.86
N GLU A 291 2.10 -14.43 12.07
CA GLU A 291 1.37 -15.23 11.09
C GLU A 291 1.02 -14.41 9.85
N ASP A 292 0.49 -13.20 10.01
CA ASP A 292 0.13 -12.34 8.88
C ASP A 292 1.36 -11.76 8.17
N ALA A 293 2.45 -11.47 8.90
CA ALA A 293 3.70 -11.03 8.27
C ALA A 293 4.30 -12.14 7.40
N TYR A 294 4.29 -13.40 7.88
CA TYR A 294 4.71 -14.56 7.08
C TYR A 294 3.78 -14.80 5.90
N ALA A 295 2.46 -14.72 6.09
CA ALA A 295 1.49 -14.85 5.01
C ALA A 295 1.74 -13.83 3.89
N MET A 296 1.90 -12.55 4.24
CA MET A 296 2.24 -11.49 3.27
C MET A 296 3.57 -11.77 2.58
N ALA A 297 4.60 -12.18 3.32
CA ALA A 297 5.91 -12.53 2.74
C ALA A 297 5.82 -13.72 1.77
N THR A 298 5.10 -14.78 2.14
CA THR A 298 4.83 -15.95 1.30
C THR A 298 4.14 -15.57 -0.01
N TYR A 299 3.14 -14.68 0.05
CA TYR A 299 2.49 -14.17 -1.15
C TYR A 299 3.42 -13.32 -2.00
N LEU A 300 4.12 -12.34 -1.41
CA LEU A 300 5.02 -11.43 -2.13
C LEU A 300 6.17 -12.16 -2.82
N LYS A 301 6.77 -13.16 -2.15
CA LYS A 301 7.81 -14.02 -2.72
C LYS A 301 7.32 -14.80 -3.94
N SER A 302 6.04 -15.16 -3.97
CA SER A 302 5.45 -15.97 -5.04
C SER A 302 5.05 -15.19 -6.29
N LEU A 303 5.13 -13.85 -6.24
CA LEU A 303 4.75 -13.01 -7.37
C LEU A 303 5.59 -13.39 -8.60
N PRO A 304 4.97 -13.50 -9.79
CA PRO A 304 5.70 -13.87 -10.99
C PRO A 304 6.71 -12.77 -11.32
N GLU A 305 7.89 -13.18 -11.75
CA GLU A 305 8.82 -12.25 -12.37
C GLU A 305 8.27 -11.86 -13.75
N THR A 306 7.91 -10.59 -13.90
CA THR A 306 7.57 -10.03 -15.20
C THR A 306 8.81 -9.39 -15.81
N GLY A 307 8.90 -9.43 -17.15
CA GLY A 307 10.14 -9.16 -17.90
C GLY A 307 10.82 -7.85 -17.52
N PRO A 308 12.12 -7.68 -17.86
CA PRO A 308 12.96 -6.65 -17.27
C PRO A 308 12.37 -5.25 -17.47
N ARG A 309 11.81 -4.66 -16.41
CA ARG A 309 11.72 -3.20 -16.30
C ARG A 309 13.14 -2.70 -16.06
N SER A 310 13.55 -1.71 -16.86
CA SER A 310 14.96 -1.48 -17.16
C SER A 310 15.77 -1.15 -15.90
N ARG A 311 16.96 -1.77 -15.77
CA ARG A 311 18.05 -1.12 -15.02
C ARG A 311 18.39 0.18 -15.73
N GLY A 312 18.87 1.17 -14.99
CA GLY A 312 19.46 2.33 -15.64
C GLY A 312 20.56 1.88 -16.61
N ILE A 313 20.56 2.41 -17.83
CA ILE A 313 21.65 2.14 -18.77
C ILE A 313 22.82 3.03 -18.34
N ALA A 314 23.89 2.41 -17.84
CA ALA A 314 25.12 3.11 -17.52
C ALA A 314 25.65 3.80 -18.79
N PRO A 315 26.13 5.05 -18.69
CA PRO A 315 26.69 5.77 -19.82
C PRO A 315 27.95 5.08 -20.35
N ALA A 316 28.29 5.31 -21.62
CA ALA A 316 29.64 5.04 -22.09
C ALA A 316 30.62 5.97 -21.36
N LEU A 317 31.77 5.44 -20.93
CA LEU A 317 32.82 6.23 -20.29
C LEU A 317 33.59 7.04 -21.34
N THR A 318 32.99 8.17 -21.74
CA THR A 318 33.67 9.21 -22.51
C THR A 318 34.45 10.13 -21.57
N GLU A 319 35.39 10.93 -22.09
CA GLU A 319 36.15 11.92 -21.31
C GLU A 319 35.26 12.95 -20.61
N GLU A 320 34.15 13.34 -21.28
CA GLU A 320 33.14 14.22 -20.71
C GLU A 320 32.44 13.56 -19.51
N VAL A 321 32.00 12.31 -19.65
CA VAL A 321 31.35 11.56 -18.57
C VAL A 321 32.32 11.34 -17.41
N ASP A 322 33.58 10.98 -17.69
CA ASP A 322 34.61 10.84 -16.66
C ASP A 322 34.79 12.14 -15.86
N THR A 323 34.87 13.28 -16.55
CA THR A 323 34.99 14.59 -15.89
C THR A 323 33.80 14.90 -14.99
N LEU A 324 32.57 14.65 -15.46
CA LEU A 324 31.37 14.83 -14.64
C LEU A 324 31.36 13.92 -13.39
N LEU A 325 31.78 12.66 -13.54
CA LEU A 325 31.83 11.72 -12.43
C LEU A 325 32.92 12.11 -11.41
N ARG A 326 34.08 12.61 -11.84
CA ARG A 326 35.13 13.12 -10.94
C ARG A 326 34.64 14.32 -10.11
N GLN A 327 33.97 15.28 -10.75
CA GLN A 327 33.35 16.41 -10.04
C GLN A 327 32.30 15.94 -9.02
N GLY A 328 31.47 14.96 -9.41
CA GLY A 328 30.53 14.33 -8.47
C GLY A 328 31.21 13.64 -7.29
N GLY A 329 32.38 13.03 -7.52
CA GLY A 329 33.22 12.42 -6.49
C GLY A 329 33.74 13.42 -5.45
N GLU A 330 34.20 14.60 -5.88
CA GLU A 330 34.65 15.66 -4.96
C GLU A 330 33.51 16.14 -4.04
N ILE A 331 32.29 16.25 -4.58
CA ILE A 331 31.09 16.58 -3.80
C ILE A 331 30.76 15.44 -2.82
N TYR A 332 30.89 14.19 -3.26
CA TYR A 332 30.66 13.01 -2.41
C TYR A 332 31.62 12.97 -1.21
N GLU A 333 32.91 13.19 -1.45
CA GLU A 333 33.94 13.24 -0.41
C GLU A 333 33.64 14.32 0.63
N THR A 334 33.12 15.46 0.19
CA THR A 334 32.82 16.61 1.05
C THR A 334 31.57 16.41 1.91
N HIS A 335 30.51 15.80 1.35
CA HIS A 335 29.18 15.84 1.96
C HIS A 335 28.58 14.48 2.34
N CYS A 336 29.08 13.39 1.77
CA CYS A 336 28.42 12.08 1.85
C CYS A 336 29.31 10.99 2.46
N GLN A 337 30.63 11.08 2.24
CA GLN A 337 31.58 10.03 2.59
C GLN A 337 31.62 9.73 4.10
N ASP A 338 31.46 10.72 4.97
CA ASP A 338 31.56 10.52 6.43
C ASP A 338 30.54 9.51 6.96
N CYS A 339 29.36 9.42 6.32
CA CYS A 339 28.32 8.46 6.67
C CYS A 339 28.32 7.23 5.76
N HIS A 340 28.52 7.43 4.46
CA HIS A 340 28.38 6.37 3.46
C HIS A 340 29.69 5.63 3.13
N GLY A 341 30.82 6.09 3.65
CA GLY A 341 32.15 5.51 3.46
C GLY A 341 32.75 5.81 2.08
N ASN A 342 34.07 5.76 1.96
CA ASN A 342 34.78 6.03 0.70
C ASN A 342 34.47 5.02 -0.44
N LEU A 343 34.01 3.83 -0.09
CA LEU A 343 33.58 2.80 -1.04
C LEU A 343 32.05 2.66 -1.11
N GLY A 344 31.30 3.63 -0.57
CA GLY A 344 29.84 3.57 -0.53
C GLY A 344 29.31 2.40 0.31
N GLN A 345 30.12 1.82 1.20
CA GLN A 345 29.78 0.64 2.00
C GLN A 345 28.77 0.93 3.12
N GLY A 346 28.60 2.20 3.49
CA GLY A 346 27.78 2.62 4.62
C GLY A 346 28.27 2.04 5.96
N ALA A 347 27.34 1.96 6.90
CA ALA A 347 27.53 1.34 8.20
C ALA A 347 26.31 0.45 8.49
N PRO A 348 26.46 -0.89 8.52
CA PRO A 348 25.33 -1.81 8.71
C PRO A 348 24.41 -1.42 9.87
N GLY A 349 23.10 -1.43 9.63
CA GLY A 349 22.07 -1.05 10.60
C GLY A 349 21.97 0.45 10.91
N THR A 350 22.85 1.30 10.36
CA THR A 350 22.89 2.74 10.66
C THR A 350 22.82 3.58 9.38
N TYR A 351 23.80 3.44 8.48
CA TYR A 351 23.84 4.13 7.20
C TYR A 351 23.79 3.11 6.07
N PRO A 352 22.82 3.20 5.16
CA PRO A 352 22.70 2.21 4.09
C PRO A 352 23.92 2.26 3.17
N ALA A 353 24.33 1.08 2.72
CA ALA A 353 25.27 0.97 1.61
C ALA A 353 24.67 1.62 0.36
N LEU A 354 25.49 2.38 -0.36
CA LEU A 354 25.18 2.93 -1.68
C LEU A 354 25.73 2.02 -2.79
N ALA A 355 26.85 1.34 -2.52
CA ALA A 355 27.40 0.33 -3.41
C ALA A 355 26.47 -0.88 -3.50
N GLY A 356 26.15 -1.31 -4.73
CA GLY A 356 25.25 -2.44 -4.99
C GLY A 356 23.80 -2.22 -4.58
N ASN A 357 23.43 -1.00 -4.14
CA ASN A 357 22.09 -0.73 -3.66
C ASN A 357 21.11 -0.58 -4.83
N ARG A 358 20.15 -1.50 -4.91
CA ARG A 358 19.13 -1.51 -5.96
C ARG A 358 18.36 -0.19 -6.08
N GLY A 359 18.07 0.46 -4.96
CA GLY A 359 17.38 1.76 -4.92
C GLY A 359 18.17 2.90 -5.53
N ILE A 360 19.51 2.78 -5.54
CA ILE A 360 20.42 3.70 -6.22
C ILE A 360 20.48 3.41 -7.72
N THR A 361 20.41 2.16 -8.15
CA THR A 361 20.56 1.78 -9.58
C THR A 361 19.26 1.70 -10.38
N LEU A 362 18.10 1.98 -9.76
CA LEU A 362 16.81 2.06 -10.46
C LEU A 362 16.89 2.99 -11.68
N ALA A 363 16.19 2.64 -12.77
CA ALA A 363 16.15 3.50 -13.96
C ALA A 363 15.63 4.91 -13.65
N SER A 364 14.61 5.02 -12.80
CA SER A 364 14.17 6.31 -12.27
C SER A 364 15.06 6.74 -11.10
N PRO A 365 15.79 7.87 -11.19
CA PRO A 365 16.60 8.39 -10.09
C PRO A 365 15.78 9.16 -9.05
N ILE A 366 14.45 9.27 -9.23
CA ILE A 366 13.63 10.25 -8.51
C ILE A 366 13.65 10.04 -6.98
N ASN A 367 13.68 8.79 -6.52
CA ASN A 367 13.76 8.48 -5.09
C ASN A 367 15.12 8.93 -4.51
N ALA A 368 16.22 8.63 -5.21
CA ALA A 368 17.56 9.00 -4.76
C ALA A 368 17.76 10.53 -4.78
N ILE A 369 17.24 11.23 -5.79
CA ILE A 369 17.20 12.69 -5.82
C ILE A 369 16.47 13.21 -4.58
N ARG A 370 15.29 12.65 -4.26
CA ARG A 370 14.51 13.09 -3.10
C ARG A 370 15.19 12.83 -1.78
N SER A 371 15.87 11.70 -1.62
CA SER A 371 16.65 11.40 -0.42
C SER A 371 17.77 12.42 -0.22
N ILE A 372 18.46 12.84 -1.28
CA ILE A 372 19.49 13.90 -1.18
C ILE A 372 18.85 15.25 -0.84
N LEU A 373 17.79 15.65 -1.56
CA LEU A 373 17.18 16.97 -1.36
C LEU A 373 16.55 17.11 0.02
N ASN A 374 15.74 16.15 0.43
CA ASN A 374 14.90 16.26 1.62
C ASN A 374 15.48 15.53 2.83
N GLY A 375 16.57 14.79 2.66
CA GLY A 375 17.03 13.84 3.67
C GLY A 375 15.99 12.75 3.90
N GLY A 376 16.01 12.18 5.10
CA GLY A 376 14.99 11.24 5.53
C GLY A 376 15.45 10.35 6.66
N TYR A 377 14.53 9.53 7.15
CA TYR A 377 14.78 8.58 8.22
C TYR A 377 14.34 7.19 7.76
N ALA A 378 14.97 6.17 8.32
CA ALA A 378 14.37 4.84 8.37
C ALA A 378 13.05 4.91 9.18
N PRO A 379 12.18 3.88 9.11
CA PRO A 379 10.94 3.87 9.86
C PRO A 379 11.14 4.08 11.36
N VAL A 380 10.26 4.89 11.97
CA VAL A 380 10.20 5.06 13.41
C VAL A 380 9.31 3.95 13.97
N ILE A 381 9.94 2.94 14.55
CA ILE A 381 9.28 1.73 15.03
C ILE A 381 9.57 1.48 16.50
N ALA A 382 8.79 0.61 17.15
CA ALA A 382 8.96 0.30 18.57
C ALA A 382 10.36 -0.24 18.91
N SER A 383 10.97 -1.04 18.02
CA SER A 383 12.33 -1.58 18.20
C SER A 383 13.45 -0.59 17.86
N ASN A 384 13.15 0.49 17.14
CA ASN A 384 14.09 1.55 16.78
C ASN A 384 13.38 2.92 16.76
N PRO A 385 13.10 3.50 17.94
CA PRO A 385 12.29 4.72 18.04
C PRO A 385 13.05 5.99 17.62
N ARG A 386 14.36 5.89 17.39
CA ARG A 386 15.24 7.03 17.04
C ARG A 386 16.24 6.60 15.95
N PRO A 387 15.77 6.32 14.72
CA PRO A 387 16.66 5.94 13.63
C PRO A 387 17.58 7.09 13.24
N TYR A 388 18.78 6.76 12.77
CA TYR A 388 19.66 7.73 12.15
C TYR A 388 19.03 8.30 10.88
N GLY A 389 19.20 9.60 10.67
CA GLY A 389 18.67 10.31 9.52
C GLY A 389 19.77 10.71 8.53
N MET A 390 19.38 10.81 7.26
CA MET A 390 20.15 11.50 6.23
C MET A 390 19.83 13.00 6.29
N PRO A 391 20.83 13.90 6.36
CA PRO A 391 20.58 15.34 6.37
C PRO A 391 20.01 15.82 5.02
N PRO A 392 19.16 16.86 5.01
CA PRO A 392 18.65 17.45 3.78
C PRO A 392 19.69 18.37 3.13
N PHE A 393 19.96 18.16 1.84
CA PHE A 393 20.92 18.99 1.07
C PHE A 393 20.27 20.01 0.15
N ALA A 394 18.93 20.12 0.14
CA ALA A 394 18.22 21.05 -0.73
C ALA A 394 18.73 22.50 -0.63
N GLN A 395 19.12 22.97 0.55
CA GLN A 395 19.58 24.36 0.74
C GLN A 395 21.11 24.51 0.63
N ILE A 396 21.84 23.41 0.45
CA ILE A 396 23.30 23.37 0.47
C ILE A 396 23.85 23.18 -0.94
N LEU A 397 23.26 22.25 -1.70
CA LEU A 397 23.70 21.90 -3.05
C LEU A 397 22.73 22.47 -4.09
N ARG A 398 23.28 22.99 -5.19
CA ARG A 398 22.53 23.39 -6.38
C ARG A 398 22.08 22.17 -7.19
N ASP A 399 21.19 22.37 -8.17
CA ASP A 399 20.65 21.28 -8.98
C ASP A 399 21.71 20.55 -9.77
N GLU A 400 22.70 21.30 -10.29
CA GLU A 400 23.85 20.75 -10.99
C GLU A 400 24.71 19.89 -10.05
N GLU A 401 24.94 20.34 -8.83
CA GLU A 401 25.77 19.63 -7.84
C GLU A 401 25.10 18.34 -7.37
N VAL A 402 23.78 18.36 -7.13
CA VAL A 402 23.00 17.15 -6.83
C VAL A 402 23.04 16.18 -8.01
N ALA A 403 22.92 16.68 -9.24
CA ALA A 403 22.98 15.86 -10.44
C ALA A 403 24.37 15.20 -10.61
N LEU A 404 25.45 15.93 -10.36
CA LEU A 404 26.83 15.43 -10.41
C LEU A 404 27.08 14.35 -9.34
N VAL A 405 26.83 14.64 -8.06
CA VAL A 405 27.09 13.69 -6.97
C VAL A 405 26.24 12.42 -7.11
N LEU A 406 24.97 12.55 -7.52
CA LEU A 406 24.13 11.38 -7.71
C LEU A 406 24.54 10.58 -8.95
N SER A 407 25.00 11.23 -10.02
CA SER A 407 25.56 10.54 -11.18
C SER A 407 26.80 9.72 -10.82
N TYR A 408 27.68 10.29 -9.99
CA TYR A 408 28.83 9.59 -9.40
C TYR A 408 28.39 8.38 -8.58
N ILE A 409 27.53 8.57 -7.57
CA ILE A 409 27.03 7.48 -6.71
C ILE A 409 26.41 6.33 -7.53
N ARG A 410 25.69 6.66 -8.62
CA ARG A 410 25.04 5.68 -9.50
C ARG A 410 25.99 4.93 -10.43
N ASN A 411 27.25 5.35 -10.54
CA ASN A 411 28.27 4.74 -11.42
C ASN A 411 29.57 4.38 -10.69
N ALA A 412 29.66 4.62 -9.38
CA ALA A 412 30.78 4.23 -8.53
C ALA A 412 30.61 2.80 -7.97
N TRP A 413 31.70 2.17 -7.56
CA TRP A 413 31.72 0.89 -6.83
C TRP A 413 30.97 -0.26 -7.52
N GLY A 414 30.99 -0.28 -8.85
CA GLY A 414 30.29 -1.29 -9.66
C GLY A 414 28.80 -1.02 -9.88
N ASN A 415 28.28 0.10 -9.39
CA ASN A 415 26.94 0.56 -9.72
C ASN A 415 26.83 0.87 -11.22
N ARG A 416 25.67 0.58 -11.80
CA ARG A 416 25.38 0.81 -13.23
C ARG A 416 24.02 1.49 -13.36
N GLY A 417 23.99 2.81 -13.19
CA GLY A 417 22.80 3.63 -13.30
C GLY A 417 22.93 4.71 -14.37
N THR A 418 21.79 5.24 -14.82
CA THR A 418 21.77 6.41 -15.71
C THR A 418 22.36 7.63 -15.01
N LEU A 419 22.95 8.54 -15.80
CA LEU A 419 23.29 9.88 -15.34
C LEU A 419 22.01 10.64 -14.94
N VAL A 420 22.19 11.56 -14.00
CA VAL A 420 21.15 12.46 -13.52
C VAL A 420 21.41 13.85 -14.06
N THR A 421 20.34 14.55 -14.45
CA THR A 421 20.42 15.92 -14.97
C THR A 421 19.88 16.94 -13.98
N ALA A 422 20.39 18.17 -14.03
CA ALA A 422 19.89 19.28 -13.22
C ALA A 422 18.37 19.48 -13.40
N ALA A 423 17.85 19.30 -14.62
CA ALA A 423 16.42 19.37 -14.91
C ALA A 423 15.59 18.30 -14.16
N GLN A 424 16.14 17.10 -13.93
CA GLN A 424 15.47 16.09 -13.09
C GLN A 424 15.44 16.51 -11.61
N VAL A 425 16.49 17.18 -11.13
CA VAL A 425 16.58 17.70 -9.77
C VAL A 425 15.63 18.89 -9.57
N ASP A 426 15.62 19.86 -10.48
CA ASP A 426 14.72 21.02 -10.48
C ASP A 426 13.25 20.59 -10.41
N ARG A 427 12.84 19.63 -11.25
CA ARG A 427 11.49 19.05 -11.19
C ARG A 427 11.17 18.41 -9.84
N SER A 428 12.16 17.81 -9.18
CA SER A 428 11.98 17.20 -7.87
C SER A 428 11.80 18.25 -6.75
N ARG A 429 12.46 19.42 -6.86
CA ARG A 429 12.35 20.55 -5.92
C ARG A 429 11.03 21.28 -5.99
N LYS A 430 10.52 21.52 -7.20
CA LYS A 430 9.28 22.29 -7.41
C LYS A 430 8.00 21.59 -6.91
N GLY A 431 8.12 20.39 -6.32
CA GLY A 431 6.98 19.55 -5.95
C GLY A 431 6.37 18.85 -7.17
N ALA A 432 5.43 17.94 -6.96
CA ALA A 432 4.72 17.31 -8.06
C ALA A 432 3.76 18.34 -8.66
N GLN A 433 4.08 18.88 -9.84
CA GLN A 433 3.19 19.79 -10.56
C GLN A 433 2.07 19.03 -11.26
#